data_AF-A0A350QRV9-F1
#
_entry.id   AF-A0A350QRV9-F1
#
_cell.length_a   1.000
_cell.length_b   1.000
_cell.length_c   1.000
_cell.angle_alpha   90.00
_cell.angle_beta   90.00
_cell.angle_gamma   90.00
#
_symmetry.space_group_name_H-M   'P 1'
#
loop_
_entity.id
_entity.type
_entity.pdbx_description
1 polymer ?
#
loop_
_entity_poly.entity_id
_entity_poly.type
_entity_poly.pdbx_seq_one_letter_code
_entity_poly.pdbx_strand_id
1 'polypeptide(L)' 'MTQLEHARLGTITPEMARVAEREEHLTPEQVRDEVASGRMVIPANRIHLGHELDPMAIGRATKTKINANMG' A
#
# COMPACT_ATOMS: atom_id res chain seq x y z
N MET A 1 -5.79 -5.15 -12.70
CA MET A 1 -6.42 -4.64 -11.48
C MET A 1 -5.35 -4.07 -10.57
N THR A 2 -5.54 -2.82 -10.16
CA THR A 2 -4.67 -2.01 -9.29
C THR A 2 -5.14 -2.08 -7.85
N GLN A 3 -4.29 -1.64 -6.92
CA GLN A 3 -4.65 -1.57 -5.49
C GLN A 3 -5.84 -0.62 -5.25
N LEU A 4 -5.94 0.48 -6.00
CA LEU A 4 -7.08 1.40 -5.92
C LEU A 4 -8.41 0.73 -6.33
N GLU A 5 -8.39 -0.07 -7.39
CA GLU A 5 -9.58 -0.80 -7.85
C GLU A 5 -10.02 -1.84 -6.82
N HIS A 6 -9.10 -2.65 -6.30
CA HIS A 6 -9.41 -3.60 -5.22
C HIS A 6 -9.99 -2.91 -3.98
N ALA A 7 -9.39 -1.79 -3.57
CA ALA A 7 -9.83 -1.03 -2.41
C ALA A 7 -11.28 -0.52 -2.58
N ARG A 8 -11.60 0.05 -3.75
CA ARG A 8 -12.95 0.55 -4.06
C ARG A 8 -13.99 -0.56 -4.19
N LEU A 9 -13.57 -1.79 -4.49
CA LEU A 9 -14.41 -2.98 -4.44
C LEU A 9 -14.51 -3.59 -3.03
N GLY A 10 -13.97 -2.91 -2.01
CA GLY A 10 -14.01 -3.37 -0.61
C GLY A 10 -13.04 -4.52 -0.30
N THR A 11 -12.21 -4.92 -1.26
CA THR A 11 -11.28 -6.05 -1.13
C THR A 11 -10.00 -5.59 -0.42
N ILE A 12 -9.60 -6.34 0.62
CA ILE A 12 -8.29 -6.20 1.25
C ILE A 12 -7.33 -7.15 0.53
N THR A 13 -6.28 -6.61 -0.05
CA THR A 13 -5.25 -7.38 -0.76
C THR A 13 -4.13 -7.83 0.18
N PRO A 14 -3.32 -8.84 -0.20
CA PRO A 14 -2.13 -9.20 0.57
C PRO A 14 -1.17 -8.01 0.76
N GLU A 15 -1.06 -7.10 -0.21
CA GLU A 15 -0.23 -5.91 -0.10
C GLU A 15 -0.77 -4.91 0.93
N MET A 16 -2.09 -4.75 1.04
CA MET A 16 -2.71 -3.93 2.10
C MET A 16 -2.49 -4.52 3.49
N ALA A 17 -2.64 -5.85 3.62
CA ALA A 17 -2.36 -6.55 4.88
C ALA A 17 -0.89 -6.38 5.28
N ARG A 18 0.03 -6.55 4.33
CA ARG A 18 1.46 -6.37 4.56
C ARG A 18 1.82 -4.93 4.94
N VAL A 19 1.16 -3.93 4.37
CA VAL A 19 1.32 -2.53 4.79
C VAL A 19 0.88 -2.33 6.23
N ALA A 20 -0.26 -2.91 6.65
CA ALA A 20 -0.74 -2.82 8.03
C ALA A 20 0.22 -3.47 9.04
N GLU A 21 0.87 -4.58 8.67
CA GLU A 21 1.94 -5.18 9.49
C GLU A 21 3.13 -4.24 9.69
N ARG A 22 3.47 -3.41 8.69
CA ARG A 22 4.58 -2.45 8.77
C ARG A 22 4.22 -1.16 9.50
N GLU A 23 2.97 -0.75 9.38
CA GLU A 23 2.37 0.41 10.04
C GLU A 23 1.50 -0.08 11.19
N GLU A 24 2.11 -0.58 12.26
CA GLU A 24 1.42 -1.22 13.41
C GLU A 24 0.26 -0.41 14.03
N HIS A 25 0.18 0.90 13.75
CA HIS A 25 -0.90 1.78 14.16
C HIS A 25 -2.10 1.83 13.18
N LEU A 26 -2.08 1.07 12.09
CA LEU A 26 -3.14 0.97 11.09
C LEU A 26 -3.62 -0.47 10.93
N THR A 27 -4.94 -0.66 10.81
CA THR A 27 -5.52 -1.96 10.43
C THR A 27 -5.58 -2.13 8.91
N PRO A 28 -5.69 -3.37 8.38
CA PRO A 28 -5.86 -3.60 6.95
C PRO A 28 -7.07 -2.89 6.35
N GLU A 29 -8.18 -2.75 7.09
CA GLU A 29 -9.37 -2.00 6.70
C GLU A 29 -9.08 -0.51 6.57
N GLN A 30 -8.34 0.06 7.53
CA GLN A 30 -7.95 1.48 7.48
C GLN A 30 -7.02 1.74 6.30
N VAL A 31 -6.08 0.84 6.01
CA VAL A 31 -5.22 0.90 4.82
C VAL A 31 -6.06 0.87 3.55
N ARG A 32 -6.99 -0.09 3.44
CA ARG A 32 -7.93 -0.17 2.31
C ARG A 32 -8.72 1.12 2.14
N ASP A 33 -9.27 1.70 3.20
CA ASP A 33 -10.12 2.89 3.13
C ASP A 33 -9.33 4.14 2.70
N GLU A 34 -8.09 4.29 3.18
CA GLU A 34 -7.16 5.32 2.71
C GLU A 34 -6.77 5.15 1.23
N VAL A 35 -6.58 3.90 0.78
CA VAL A 35 -6.33 3.61 -0.64
C VAL A 35 -7.58 3.89 -1.49
N ALA A 36 -8.76 3.43 -1.06
CA ALA A 36 -10.02 3.62 -1.78
C ALA A 36 -10.38 5.10 -1.97
N SER A 37 -10.08 5.91 -0.94
CA SER A 37 -10.27 7.36 -0.94
C SER A 37 -9.19 8.13 -1.70
N GLY A 38 -8.14 7.47 -2.19
CA GLY A 38 -7.06 8.08 -2.97
C GLY A 38 -6.08 8.92 -2.14
N ARG A 39 -6.09 8.78 -0.81
CA ARG A 39 -5.17 9.49 0.11
C ARG A 39 -3.89 8.70 0.41
N MET A 40 -3.89 7.40 0.07
CA MET A 40 -2.77 6.50 0.19
C MET A 40 -2.58 5.73 -1.12
N VAL A 41 -1.32 5.47 -1.47
CA VAL A 41 -0.96 4.61 -2.61
C VAL A 41 -0.01 3.50 -2.15
N ILE A 42 -0.14 2.32 -2.77
CA ILE A 42 0.76 1.18 -2.59
C ILE A 42 1.40 0.88 -3.95
N PRO A 43 2.65 1.35 -4.20
CA PRO A 43 3.35 1.10 -5.46
C PRO A 43 3.75 -0.38 -5.56
N ALA A 44 2.87 -1.20 -6.15
CA ALA A 44 3.05 -2.65 -6.23
C ALA A 44 2.81 -3.14 -7.66
N ASN A 45 3.77 -2.88 -8.55
CA ASN A 45 3.73 -3.44 -9.90
C ASN A 45 3.84 -4.98 -9.81
N ARG A 46 2.94 -5.71 -10.48
CA ARG A 46 2.87 -7.18 -10.47
C ARG A 46 4.17 -7.86 -10.89
N ILE A 47 4.91 -7.30 -11.84
CA ILE A 47 6.20 -7.84 -12.26
C ILE A 47 7.22 -7.71 -11.12
N HIS A 48 7.28 -6.53 -10.49
CA HIS A 48 8.20 -6.28 -9.37
C HIS A 48 7.83 -7.06 -8.10
N LEU A 49 6.53 -7.29 -7.84
CA LEU A 49 6.08 -8.20 -6.79
C LEU A 49 6.62 -9.62 -6.97
N GLY A 50 6.74 -10.09 -8.22
CA GLY A 50 7.39 -11.37 -8.52
C GLY A 50 8.89 -11.40 -8.25
N HIS A 51 9.52 -10.24 -8.05
CA HIS A 51 10.93 -10.06 -7.68
C HIS A 51 11.09 -9.65 -6.21
N GLU A 52 10.24 -10.17 -5.33
CA GLU A 52 10.36 -10.01 -3.87
C GLU A 52 10.26 -8.56 -3.37
N LEU A 53 9.54 -7.69 -4.10
CA LEU A 53 9.17 -6.37 -3.58
C LEU A 53 8.41 -6.53 -2.27
N ASP A 54 8.95 -5.98 -1.18
CA ASP A 54 8.24 -5.86 0.10
C ASP A 54 7.31 -4.64 0.06
N PRO A 55 5.98 -4.82 0.00
CA PRO A 55 5.04 -3.72 -0.17
C PRO A 55 5.15 -2.65 0.92
N MET A 56 4.96 -1.39 0.52
CA MET A 56 4.90 -0.24 1.41
C MET A 56 3.90 0.78 0.89
N ALA A 57 3.41 1.64 1.78
CA ALA A 57 2.43 2.67 1.45
C ALA A 57 2.98 4.09 1.62
N ILE A 58 2.53 4.97 0.73
CA ILE A 58 2.79 6.42 0.77
C ILE A 58 1.45 7.11 0.98
N GLY A 59 1.31 7.86 2.07
CA GLY A 59 0.09 8.61 2.39
C GLY A 59 0.21 9.32 3.73
N ARG A 60 -0.67 10.27 4.02
CA ARG A 60 -0.62 11.08 5.24
C ARG A 60 -0.81 10.26 6.53
N ALA A 61 -1.50 9.12 6.44
CA ALA A 61 -1.78 8.24 7.57
C ALA A 61 -0.60 7.30 7.93
N THR A 62 0.40 7.16 7.05
CA THR A 62 1.58 6.32 7.30
C THR A 62 2.77 7.13 7.81
N LYS A 63 3.80 6.45 8.32
CA LYS A 63 5.09 7.13 8.61
C LYS A 63 5.63 7.80 7.34
N THR A 64 6.15 9.02 7.45
CA THR A 64 6.79 9.75 6.35
C THR A 64 7.83 8.89 5.64
N LYS A 65 7.72 8.78 4.31
CA LYS A 65 8.65 8.03 3.46
C LYS A 65 9.69 8.95 2.86
N ILE A 66 10.88 8.40 2.61
CA ILE A 66 11.97 9.08 1.91
C ILE A 66 12.30 8.31 0.62
N ASN A 67 12.83 9.02 -0.38
CA ASN A 67 13.29 8.44 -1.63
C ASN A 67 14.75 8.84 -1.86
N ALA A 68 15.53 7.92 -2.42
CA ALA A 68 16.92 8.16 -2.81
C ALA A 68 17.07 7.93 -4.32
N ASN A 69 17.64 8.91 -5.02
CA ASN A 69 17.95 8.78 -6.45
C ASN A 69 19.35 8.18 -6.62
N MET A 70 19.47 7.15 -7.45
CA MET A 70 20.74 6.50 -7.80
C MET A 70 20.88 6.42 -9.33
N GLY A 71 22.12 6.39 -9.82
CA GLY A 71 22.47 6.30 -11.24
C GLY A 71 23.39 5.12 -11.51
#